data_AF-A0A840NSK5-F1
#
_entry.id   AF-A0A840NSK5-F1
#
_cell.length_a   1.000
_cell.length_b   1.000
_cell.length_c   1.000
_cell.angle_alpha   90.00
_cell.angle_beta   90.00
_cell.angle_gamma   90.00
#
_symmetry.space_group_name_H-M   'P 1'
#
loop_
_entity.id
_entity.type
_entity.pdbx_description
1 polymer ?
#
loop_
_entity_poly.entity_id
_entity_poly.type
_entity_poly.pdbx_seq_one_letter_code
_entity_poly.pdbx_strand_id
1 'polypeptide(L)'
;MNLTFTLPPRVLPLLVPADAAVETTWVVCFAHRPRVAINGVATLGSVAGWHPMIPFDGQDAAEAWAERFERAIDGPDTELHWYPADDDGVGLELFVVIDGEETQTDVAIYPLTALADPAPAERTTA
;
A
#
# COMPACT_ATOMS: atom_id res chain seq x y z
N MET A 1 -6.04 -9.91 -0.35
CA MET A 1 -6.11 -8.48 -0.03
C MET A 1 -7.01 -8.18 1.17
N ASN A 2 -6.45 -7.77 2.31
CA ASN A 2 -7.19 -7.08 3.39
C ASN A 2 -6.80 -5.59 3.39
N LEU A 3 -7.22 -4.84 2.35
CA LEU A 3 -7.29 -3.38 2.51
C LEU A 3 -8.27 -3.11 3.64
N THR A 4 -7.85 -2.30 4.62
CA THR A 4 -8.69 -2.05 5.81
C THR A 4 -9.99 -1.32 5.42
N PHE A 5 -10.00 -0.66 4.25
CA PHE A 5 -11.16 0.04 3.71
C PHE A 5 -11.30 -0.21 2.20
N THR A 6 -12.46 -0.74 1.78
CA THR A 6 -12.91 -0.68 0.39
C THR A 6 -13.83 0.54 0.20
N LEU A 7 -13.81 1.09 -1.01
CA LEU A 7 -14.57 2.27 -1.38
C LEU A 7 -15.62 1.92 -2.44
N PRO A 8 -16.84 2.51 -2.37
CA PRO A 8 -17.78 2.39 -3.47
C PRO A 8 -17.15 2.93 -4.77
N PRO A 9 -17.28 2.26 -5.93
CA PRO A 9 -16.63 2.67 -7.18
C PRO A 9 -16.88 4.13 -7.57
N ARG A 10 -18.07 4.66 -7.27
CA ARG A 10 -18.44 6.07 -7.52
C ARG A 10 -17.61 7.10 -6.75
N VAL A 11 -16.88 6.69 -5.71
CA VAL A 11 -16.03 7.56 -4.89
C VAL A 11 -14.62 7.65 -5.46
N LEU A 12 -14.15 6.65 -6.21
CA LEU A 12 -12.78 6.63 -6.74
C LEU A 12 -12.43 7.89 -7.55
N PRO A 13 -13.29 8.41 -8.46
CA PRO A 13 -12.98 9.63 -9.20
C PRO A 13 -12.72 10.86 -8.32
N LEU A 14 -13.21 10.89 -7.08
CA LEU A 14 -12.98 12.00 -6.15
C LEU A 14 -11.56 12.00 -5.56
N LEU A 15 -10.84 10.89 -5.69
CA LEU A 15 -9.47 10.72 -5.20
C LEU A 15 -8.43 10.91 -6.30
N VAL A 16 -8.86 11.08 -7.54
CA VAL A 16 -7.98 11.21 -8.71
C VAL A 16 -7.36 12.61 -8.73
N PRO A 17 -6.02 12.74 -8.88
CA PRO A 17 -5.38 14.02 -9.13
C PRO A 17 -5.97 14.75 -10.34
N ALA A 18 -5.94 16.09 -10.36
CA ALA A 18 -6.71 16.90 -11.32
C ALA A 18 -6.49 16.57 -12.80
N ASP A 19 -5.32 16.03 -13.17
CA ASP A 19 -4.93 15.72 -14.55
C ASP A 19 -4.76 14.21 -14.82
N ALA A 20 -5.22 13.36 -13.90
CA ALA A 20 -5.09 11.90 -13.97
C ALA A 20 -6.42 11.19 -14.27
N ALA A 21 -6.36 9.88 -14.51
CA ALA A 21 -7.54 9.01 -14.62
C ALA A 21 -7.55 7.97 -13.49
N VAL A 22 -8.72 7.38 -13.20
CA VAL A 22 -8.83 6.33 -12.16
C VAL A 22 -7.90 5.15 -12.47
N GLU A 23 -7.79 4.79 -13.74
CA GLU A 23 -7.02 3.66 -14.25
C GLU A 23 -5.51 3.90 -14.19
N THR A 24 -5.07 5.16 -14.18
CA THR A 24 -3.64 5.53 -14.09
C THR A 24 -3.23 5.95 -12.68
N THR A 25 -4.20 6.17 -11.79
CA THR A 25 -3.93 6.61 -10.43
C THR A 25 -3.48 5.44 -9.56
N TRP A 26 -2.39 5.66 -8.83
CA TRP A 26 -1.88 4.74 -7.80
C TRP A 26 -2.01 5.38 -6.43
N VAL A 27 -2.14 4.56 -5.40
CA VAL A 27 -2.23 5.01 -4.01
C VAL A 27 -1.07 4.44 -3.21
N VAL A 28 -0.44 5.29 -2.40
CA VAL A 28 0.46 4.83 -1.34
C VAL A 28 -0.38 4.42 -0.13
N CYS A 29 -0.07 3.24 0.37
CA CYS A 29 -0.71 2.60 1.50
C CYS A 29 0.29 2.42 2.65
N PHE A 30 -0.17 2.60 3.88
CA PHE A 30 0.62 2.25 5.07
C PHE A 30 0.09 1.00 5.76
N ALA A 31 1.01 0.15 6.23
CA ALA A 31 0.69 -1.04 6.98
C ALA A 31 0.14 -0.65 8.36
N HIS A 32 -0.97 -1.27 8.75
CA HIS A 32 -1.38 -1.32 10.14
C HIS A 32 -0.83 -2.60 10.75
N ARG A 33 0.22 -2.45 11.56
CA ARG A 33 0.86 -3.57 12.26
C ARG A 33 0.65 -3.44 13.77
N PRO A 34 0.15 -4.49 14.46
CA PRO A 34 0.20 -4.50 15.91
C PRO A 34 1.66 -4.54 16.35
N ARG A 35 2.06 -3.59 17.20
CA ARG A 35 3.37 -3.62 17.86
C ARG A 35 3.27 -4.59 19.03
N VAL A 36 3.96 -5.72 18.93
CA VAL A 36 4.01 -6.72 19.99
C VAL A 36 5.36 -6.64 20.66
N ALA A 37 5.37 -6.54 21.99
CA ALA A 37 6.62 -6.66 22.75
C ALA A 37 6.92 -8.15 22.96
N ILE A 38 7.96 -8.67 22.29
CA ILE A 38 8.47 -10.02 22.52
C ILE A 38 9.76 -9.89 23.31
N ASN A 39 9.79 -10.40 24.54
CA ASN A 39 10.94 -10.28 25.46
C ASN A 39 11.43 -8.84 25.69
N GLY A 40 10.53 -7.86 25.66
CA GLY A 40 10.87 -6.44 25.85
C GLY A 40 11.40 -5.74 24.59
N VAL A 41 11.50 -6.44 23.46
CA VAL A 41 11.85 -5.86 22.16
C VAL A 41 10.56 -5.58 21.38
N ALA A 42 10.43 -4.38 20.82
CA ALA A 42 9.34 -4.06 19.92
C ALA A 42 9.53 -4.84 18.61
N THR A 43 8.69 -5.83 18.38
CA THR A 43 8.69 -6.63 17.14
C THR A 43 7.47 -6.25 16.31
N LEU A 44 7.68 -6.01 15.02
CA LEU A 44 6.58 -5.80 14.08
C LEU A 44 5.90 -7.14 13.81
N GLY A 45 4.60 -7.23 14.09
CA GLY A 45 3.79 -8.38 13.69
C GLY A 45 3.49 -8.34 12.19
N SER A 46 2.82 -9.39 11.69
CA SER A 46 2.29 -9.43 10.32
C SER A 46 1.36 -8.24 10.04
N VAL A 47 1.31 -7.79 8.77
CA VAL A 47 0.39 -6.75 8.32
C VAL A 47 -1.06 -7.17 8.62
N ALA A 48 -1.74 -6.44 9.49
CA ALA A 48 -3.15 -6.68 9.80
C ALA A 48 -4.08 -6.06 8.73
N GLY A 49 -3.60 -5.02 8.03
CA GLY A 49 -4.26 -4.44 6.88
C GLY A 49 -3.49 -3.24 6.31
N TRP A 50 -3.87 -2.82 5.12
CA TRP A 50 -3.29 -1.68 4.41
C TRP A 50 -4.25 -0.49 4.38
N HIS A 51 -3.74 0.70 4.69
CA HIS A 51 -4.50 1.94 4.74
C HIS A 51 -4.11 2.87 3.58
N PRO A 52 -4.99 3.10 2.59
CA PRO A 52 -4.69 4.00 1.48
C PRO A 52 -4.72 5.45 1.95
N MET A 53 -3.72 6.24 1.56
CA MET A 53 -3.55 7.60 2.06
C MET A 53 -3.34 8.65 0.97
N ILE A 54 -2.49 8.37 -0.02
CA ILE A 54 -2.00 9.42 -0.93
C ILE A 54 -2.09 8.95 -2.39
N PRO A 55 -2.94 9.57 -3.22
CA PRO A 55 -3.06 9.25 -4.63
C PRO A 55 -2.00 9.98 -5.47
N PHE A 56 -1.49 9.31 -6.50
CA PHE A 56 -0.50 9.79 -7.44
C PHE A 56 -0.89 9.46 -8.87
N ASP A 57 -0.53 10.34 -9.81
CA ASP A 57 -0.66 10.07 -11.23
C ASP A 57 0.50 9.18 -11.70
N GLY A 58 0.22 7.89 -11.84
CA GLY A 58 1.19 6.88 -12.24
C GLY A 58 1.89 6.16 -11.08
N GLN A 59 2.32 4.94 -11.39
CA GLN A 59 3.04 4.05 -10.47
C GLN A 59 4.39 4.65 -10.05
N ASP A 60 5.20 5.09 -11.02
CA ASP A 60 6.54 5.66 -10.76
C ASP A 60 6.50 6.84 -9.77
N ALA A 61 5.47 7.68 -9.84
CA ALA A 61 5.30 8.80 -8.91
C ALA A 61 4.96 8.35 -7.49
N ALA A 62 4.16 7.29 -7.35
CA ALA A 62 3.88 6.65 -6.07
C ALA A 62 5.12 5.97 -5.49
N GLU A 63 5.87 5.22 -6.31
CA GLU A 63 7.13 4.57 -5.92
C GLU A 63 8.16 5.60 -5.44
N ALA A 64 8.43 6.64 -6.25
CA ALA A 64 9.39 7.68 -5.90
C ALA A 64 9.02 8.41 -4.60
N TRP A 65 7.72 8.62 -4.35
CA TRP A 65 7.28 9.19 -3.09
C TRP A 65 7.49 8.24 -1.91
N ALA A 66 7.10 6.97 -2.07
CA ALA A 66 7.24 5.91 -1.06
C ALA A 66 8.71 5.69 -0.67
N GLU A 67 9.60 5.58 -1.66
CA GLU A 67 11.04 5.44 -1.41
C GLU A 67 11.61 6.65 -0.68
N ARG A 68 11.20 7.87 -1.06
CA ARG A 68 11.63 9.08 -0.35
C ARG A 68 11.12 9.09 1.10
N PHE A 69 9.92 8.60 1.34
CA PHE A 69 9.36 8.48 2.69
C PHE A 69 10.16 7.48 3.53
N GLU A 70 10.44 6.28 3.03
CA GLU A 70 11.24 5.28 3.75
C GLU A 70 12.67 5.77 4.01
N ARG A 71 13.31 6.41 3.01
CA ARG A 71 14.63 7.04 3.21
C ARG A 71 14.62 8.15 4.27
N ALA A 72 13.49 8.83 4.48
CA ALA A 72 13.37 9.82 5.53
C ALA A 72 13.26 9.18 6.94
N ILE A 73 12.83 7.92 7.02
CA ILE A 73 12.72 7.16 8.28
C ILE A 73 14.04 6.44 8.58
N ASP A 74 14.54 5.65 7.62
CA ASP A 74 15.66 4.73 7.84
C ASP A 74 17.02 5.30 7.43
N GLY A 75 17.02 6.35 6.59
CA GLY A 75 18.23 7.05 6.16
C GLY A 75 18.38 7.17 4.64
N PRO A 76 19.18 8.13 4.16
CA PRO A 76 19.30 8.41 2.73
C PRO A 76 19.96 7.27 1.93
N ASP A 77 20.80 6.46 2.56
CA ASP A 77 21.58 5.40 1.91
C ASP A 77 20.92 4.02 1.99
N THR A 78 19.68 3.94 2.49
CA THR A 78 18.95 2.68 2.63
C THR A 78 18.73 2.00 1.28
N GLU A 79 19.04 0.71 1.18
CA GLU A 79 18.75 -0.07 -0.01
C GLU A 79 17.28 -0.51 0.01
N LEU A 80 16.57 -0.29 -1.10
CA LEU A 80 15.13 -0.50 -1.21
C LEU A 80 14.81 -1.41 -2.38
N HIS A 81 13.91 -2.36 -2.17
CA HIS A 81 13.47 -3.31 -3.18
C HIS A 81 11.95 -3.42 -3.19
N TRP A 82 11.38 -3.40 -4.39
CA TRP A 82 9.95 -3.60 -4.61
C TRP A 82 9.67 -5.07 -4.90
N TYR A 83 8.70 -5.62 -4.18
CA TYR A 83 8.20 -6.97 -4.40
C TYR A 83 6.69 -6.95 -4.64
N PRO A 84 6.14 -7.89 -5.43
CA PRO A 84 4.70 -8.06 -5.50
C PRO A 84 4.11 -8.23 -4.10
N ALA A 85 3.07 -7.46 -3.78
CA ALA A 85 2.32 -7.69 -2.55
C ALA A 85 1.58 -9.04 -2.64
N ASP A 86 1.71 -9.87 -1.59
CA ASP A 86 1.13 -11.21 -1.56
C ASP A 86 -0.42 -11.19 -1.67
N ASP A 87 -0.98 -12.30 -2.14
CA ASP A 87 -2.42 -12.63 -2.33
C ASP A 87 -3.17 -12.08 -3.55
N ASP A 88 -2.66 -11.11 -4.30
CA ASP A 88 -3.33 -10.63 -5.53
C ASP A 88 -2.41 -10.28 -6.71
N GLY A 89 -1.12 -10.05 -6.47
CA GLY A 89 -0.12 -9.78 -7.50
C GLY A 89 -0.30 -8.43 -8.21
N VAL A 90 -1.14 -7.54 -7.66
CA VAL A 90 -1.50 -6.25 -8.27
C VAL A 90 -0.82 -5.09 -7.53
N GLY A 91 -0.60 -5.20 -6.22
CA GLY A 91 0.16 -4.23 -5.44
C GLY A 91 1.67 -4.51 -5.45
N LEU A 92 2.43 -3.51 -5.02
CA LEU A 92 3.86 -3.64 -4.73
C LEU A 92 4.11 -3.26 -3.28
N GLU A 93 4.83 -4.09 -2.55
CA GLU A 93 5.28 -3.81 -1.19
C GLU A 93 6.77 -3.49 -1.19
N LEU A 94 7.13 -2.50 -0.37
CA LEU A 94 8.50 -2.03 -0.25
C LEU A 94 9.24 -2.78 0.86
N PHE A 95 10.47 -3.17 0.58
CA PHE A 95 11.37 -3.83 1.51
C PHE A 95 12.67 -3.04 1.62
N VAL A 96 13.21 -3.00 2.84
CA VAL A 96 14.52 -2.42 3.15
C VAL A 96 15.53 -3.56 3.25
N VAL A 97 16.71 -3.39 2.66
CA VAL A 97 17.79 -4.36 2.74
C VAL A 97 18.93 -3.79 3.59
N ILE A 98 19.27 -4.48 4.67
CA ILE A 98 20.34 -4.08 5.61
C ILE A 98 21.28 -5.27 5.75
N ASP A 99 22.56 -5.08 5.41
CA ASP A 99 23.59 -6.13 5.46
C ASP A 99 23.23 -7.41 4.66
N GLY A 100 22.41 -7.25 3.61
CA GLY A 100 21.91 -8.36 2.79
C GLY A 100 20.71 -9.10 3.40
N GLU A 101 20.21 -8.67 4.56
CA GLU A 101 18.97 -9.16 5.15
C GLU A 101 17.80 -8.23 4.79
N GLU A 102 16.71 -8.83 4.32
CA GLU A 102 15.51 -8.12 3.90
C GLU A 102 14.55 -7.93 5.09
N THR A 103 14.18 -6.67 5.34
CA THR A 103 13.19 -6.28 6.34
C THR A 103 12.02 -5.60 5.65
N GLN A 104 10.83 -6.15 5.85
CA GLN A 104 9.58 -5.63 5.29
C GLN A 104 9.21 -4.27 5.91
N THR A 105 8.93 -3.26 5.07
CA THR A 105 8.58 -1.90 5.53
C THR A 105 7.10 -1.74 5.86
N ASP A 106 6.70 -0.56 6.34
CA ASP A 106 5.30 -0.21 6.56
C ASP A 106 4.64 0.39 5.30
N VAL A 107 5.23 0.28 4.11
CA VAL A 107 4.75 0.91 2.87
C VAL A 107 4.49 -0.08 1.74
N ALA A 108 3.36 0.13 1.07
CA ALA A 108 3.02 -0.52 -0.20
C ALA A 108 2.33 0.48 -1.13
N ILE A 109 2.26 0.15 -2.42
CA ILE A 109 1.48 0.89 -3.42
C ILE A 109 0.52 -0.04 -4.16
N TYR A 110 -0.63 0.50 -4.54
CA TYR A 110 -1.66 -0.23 -5.29
C TYR A 110 -2.27 0.68 -6.35
N PRO A 111 -2.80 0.14 -7.47
CA PRO A 111 -3.64 0.93 -8.35
C PRO A 111 -4.92 1.33 -7.60
N LEU A 112 -5.43 2.55 -7.85
CA LEU A 112 -6.62 3.07 -7.17
C LEU A 112 -7.85 2.16 -7.36
N THR A 113 -7.91 1.45 -8.49
CA THR A 113 -8.95 0.46 -8.79
C THR A 113 -8.98 -0.71 -7.82
N ALA A 114 -7.86 -1.04 -7.17
CA ALA A 114 -7.82 -2.08 -6.12
C ALA A 114 -8.61 -1.66 -4.86
N LEU A 115 -8.88 -0.37 -4.66
CA LEU A 115 -9.73 0.09 -3.55
C LEU A 115 -11.23 -0.14 -3.80
N ALA A 116 -11.64 -0.49 -5.02
CA ALA A 116 -13.05 -0.70 -5.33
C ALA A 116 -13.61 -1.88 -4.54
N ASP A 117 -14.71 -1.66 -3.81
CA ASP A 117 -15.51 -2.76 -3.28
C ASP A 117 -16.05 -3.58 -4.47
N PRO A 118 -15.83 -4.91 -4.55
CA PRO A 118 -16.51 -5.71 -5.55
C PRO A 118 -18.00 -5.48 -5.38
N ALA A 119 -18.69 -5.09 -6.46
CA ALA A 119 -20.10 -4.74 -6.40
C ALA A 119 -20.89 -5.76 -5.57
N PRO A 120 -21.79 -5.33 -4.66
CA PRO A 120 -22.55 -6.26 -3.86
C PRO A 120 -23.25 -7.24 -4.79
N ALA A 121 -23.08 -8.53 -4.56
CA ALA A 121 -23.77 -9.57 -5.31
C ALA A 121 -25.25 -9.17 -5.37
N GLU A 122 -25.78 -9.00 -6.59
CA GLU A 122 -27.16 -8.59 -6.79
C GLU A 122 -28.04 -9.48 -5.91
N ARG A 123 -28.79 -8.87 -4.98
CA ARG A 123 -29.83 -9.60 -4.27
C ARG A 123 -30.84 -10.00 -5.32
N THR A 124 -30.70 -11.22 -5.83
CA THR A 124 -31.68 -11.88 -6.67
C THR A 124 -32.93 -11.98 -5.81
N THR A 125 -33.86 -11.06 -6.01
CA THR A 125 -35.19 -11.17 -5.44
C THR A 125 -35.91 -12.23 -6.25
N ALA A 126 -36.19 -13.36 -5.59
CA ALA A 126 -37.01 -14.45 -6.11
C ALA A 126 -38.49 -14.05 -6.15
#